data_AF-A0A928WCT8-F1
#
_entry.id   AF-A0A928WCT8-F1
#
_cell.length_a   1.000
_cell.length_b   1.000
_cell.length_c   1.000
_cell.angle_alpha   90.00
_cell.angle_beta   90.00
_cell.angle_gamma   90.00
#
_symmetry.space_group_name_H-M   'P 1'
#
loop_
_entity.id
_entity.type
_entity.pdbx_description
1 polymer ?
#
loop_
_entity_poly.entity_id
_entity_poly.type
_entity_poly.pdbx_seq_one_letter_code
_entity_poly.pdbx_strand_id
1 'polypeptide(L)'
;MLLPLLCRPYRRETDLVREMFRIEEKLTPPDPQEIELCRIQLRSEVLELSNPQNPIFPQPNQIDLRDRPTAANKPHKSVRVAQLAESNPPNFNWQYLSQSIEALYPQMCCEQVFKIDLAQDSKAIAEWDLLWLTQQQLHSLSPAAIERLNQCLAWGCTVTIEISSQETAIAELSAIEQQLKSALADAKSLKEFPEIPQQIETELQACEAKLTEQVREITATIANIFPQLQPKTPREPKGISLTKDLDEITQQVAEFTTEIDRLTQANSGAIAQNHPLRNQPFLFARFPTINEQQIEVFNWGGIILIIGDLSAAWGLNSNLNLSRETIRTAQEMGINILHFAWQKRHLAELMQ
;
A
#
# COMPACT_ATOMS: atom_id res chain seq x y z
N MET A 1 19.07 -4.97 48.11
CA MET A 1 19.59 -6.10 47.30
C MET A 1 18.69 -7.29 47.58
N LEU A 2 17.76 -7.62 46.68
CA LEU A 2 17.01 -8.89 46.61
C LEU A 2 16.30 -8.93 45.24
N LEU A 3 16.60 -9.97 44.47
CA LEU A 3 16.11 -10.26 43.11
C LEU A 3 14.63 -10.73 43.11
N PRO A 4 13.90 -10.61 41.98
CA PRO A 4 12.73 -11.45 41.73
C PRO A 4 13.11 -12.73 40.95
N LEU A 5 12.54 -13.83 41.41
CA LEU A 5 12.63 -15.18 40.85
C LEU A 5 11.80 -15.32 39.56
N LEU A 6 12.37 -16.05 38.60
CA LEU A 6 11.71 -16.58 37.41
C LEU A 6 10.68 -17.66 37.81
N CYS A 7 9.43 -17.51 37.38
CA CYS A 7 8.44 -18.60 37.34
C CYS A 7 7.95 -18.78 35.90
N ARG A 8 8.21 -19.95 35.32
CA ARG A 8 7.54 -20.44 34.10
C ARG A 8 6.10 -20.86 34.44
N PRO A 9 5.11 -20.66 33.57
CA PRO A 9 3.73 -21.00 33.89
C PRO A 9 3.39 -22.47 33.54
N TYR A 10 2.62 -23.05 34.44
CA TYR A 10 1.82 -24.27 34.25
C TYR A 10 0.51 -23.87 33.58
N ARG A 11 0.14 -24.53 32.48
CA ARG A 11 -1.04 -24.22 31.66
C ARG A 11 -2.30 -24.87 32.24
N ARG A 12 -3.34 -24.08 32.53
CA ARG A 12 -4.77 -24.27 32.19
C ARG A 12 -5.66 -23.37 33.06
N GLU A 13 -6.34 -22.41 32.42
CA GLU A 13 -7.75 -22.00 32.59
C GLU A 13 -7.91 -20.62 31.91
N THR A 14 -8.95 -20.48 31.10
CA THR A 14 -9.38 -19.26 30.37
C THR A 14 -8.63 -17.97 30.74
N ASP A 15 -7.66 -17.58 29.91
CA ASP A 15 -6.89 -16.34 30.08
C ASP A 15 -7.81 -15.12 29.86
N LEU A 16 -8.52 -14.73 30.90
CA LEU A 16 -8.99 -13.35 31.05
C LEU A 16 -7.73 -12.48 31.18
N VAL A 17 -7.27 -11.94 30.05
CA VAL A 17 -6.23 -10.91 30.04
C VAL A 17 -6.83 -9.69 30.72
N ARG A 18 -6.49 -9.51 32.01
CA ARG A 18 -6.88 -8.32 32.76
C ARG A 18 -5.91 -7.21 32.39
N GLU A 19 -6.30 -6.37 31.43
CA GLU A 19 -5.55 -5.16 31.11
C GLU A 19 -5.49 -4.27 32.37
N MET A 20 -4.27 -3.93 32.80
CA MET A 20 -4.03 -2.95 33.86
C MET A 20 -3.51 -1.68 33.21
N PHE A 21 -4.12 -0.55 33.52
CA PHE A 21 -3.67 0.76 33.06
C PHE A 21 -3.10 1.56 34.23
N ARG A 22 -2.12 2.41 33.93
CA ARG A 22 -1.56 3.41 34.84
C ARG A 22 -1.73 4.77 34.21
N ILE A 23 -2.13 5.75 35.01
CA ILE A 23 -2.23 7.14 34.61
C ILE A 23 -1.02 7.86 35.21
N GLU A 24 -0.24 8.53 34.36
CA GLU A 24 0.96 9.28 34.76
C GLU A 24 0.89 10.70 34.20
N GLU A 25 1.46 11.65 34.93
CA GLU A 25 1.71 13.01 34.44
C GLU A 25 3.09 13.04 33.78
N LYS A 26 3.16 13.55 32.55
CA LYS A 26 4.42 13.73 31.80
C LYS A 26 4.53 15.17 31.30
N LEU A 27 5.77 15.68 31.31
CA LEU A 27 6.12 16.98 30.72
C LEU A 27 6.59 16.85 29.26
N THR A 28 6.60 15.63 28.73
CA THR A 28 6.97 15.30 27.35
C THR A 28 5.79 14.62 26.65
N PRO A 29 5.73 14.65 25.31
CA PRO A 29 4.75 13.89 24.55
C PRO A 29 4.75 12.40 24.91
N PRO A 30 3.61 11.69 24.77
CA PRO A 30 3.51 10.26 25.05
C PRO A 30 4.35 9.43 24.08
N ASP A 31 4.87 8.31 24.58
CA ASP A 31 5.57 7.30 23.76
C ASP A 31 4.56 6.44 22.99
N PRO A 32 4.95 5.68 21.94
CA PRO A 32 4.02 4.88 21.12
C PRO A 32 3.22 3.79 21.87
N GLN A 33 3.55 3.52 23.13
CA GLN A 33 2.84 2.56 24.00
C GLN A 33 1.90 3.25 25.01
N GLU A 34 1.90 4.58 25.05
CA GLU A 34 1.11 5.38 25.97
C GLU A 34 -0.10 5.99 25.26
N ILE A 35 -1.14 6.32 26.02
CA ILE A 35 -2.36 6.95 25.52
C ILE A 35 -2.45 8.34 26.14
N GLU A 36 -2.44 9.38 25.31
CA GLU A 36 -2.64 10.75 25.79
C GLU A 36 -4.09 10.95 26.28
N LEU A 37 -4.29 11.33 27.53
CA LEU A 37 -5.65 11.57 28.04
C LEU A 37 -6.08 13.03 27.85
N CYS A 38 -5.18 13.97 28.12
CA CYS A 38 -5.37 15.40 27.97
C CYS A 38 -4.03 16.14 28.13
N ARG A 39 -3.95 17.37 27.62
CA ARG A 39 -2.90 18.34 27.97
C ARG A 39 -3.45 19.39 28.91
N ILE A 40 -2.58 19.90 29.78
CA ILE A 40 -2.91 21.01 30.67
C ILE A 40 -1.72 21.96 30.68
N GLN A 41 -1.96 23.21 30.31
CA GLN A 41 -0.96 24.26 30.46
C GLN A 41 -1.21 24.99 31.78
N LEU A 42 -0.36 24.74 32.78
CA LEU A 42 -0.50 25.39 34.09
C LEU A 42 0.09 26.82 34.07
N ARG A 43 -0.56 27.75 34.76
CA ARG A 43 0.02 29.07 35.12
C ARG A 43 0.10 29.21 36.63
N SER A 44 1.25 29.66 37.12
CA SER A 44 1.73 29.62 38.51
C SER A 44 0.83 30.24 39.58
N GLU A 45 -0.21 30.97 39.21
CA GLU A 45 -1.05 31.75 40.12
C GLU A 45 -2.43 31.13 40.37
N VAL A 46 -2.84 30.11 39.60
CA VAL A 46 -4.17 29.50 39.70
C VAL A 46 -4.04 27.98 39.69
N LEU A 47 -4.42 27.34 40.80
CA LEU A 47 -4.39 25.89 41.01
C LEU A 47 -5.69 25.17 40.61
N GLU A 48 -6.73 25.90 40.21
CA GLU A 48 -8.01 25.30 39.81
C GLU A 48 -8.03 24.98 38.32
N LEU A 49 -8.31 23.71 38.01
CA LEU A 49 -8.55 23.24 36.65
C LEU A 49 -10.02 23.40 36.30
N SER A 50 -10.30 23.82 35.07
CA SER A 50 -11.66 23.96 34.56
C SER A 50 -11.83 23.33 33.18
N ASN A 51 -13.09 23.06 32.80
CA ASN A 51 -13.40 22.64 31.44
C ASN A 51 -13.23 23.82 30.47
N PRO A 52 -12.77 23.58 29.24
CA PRO A 52 -12.59 24.65 28.26
C PRO A 52 -13.94 25.22 27.84
N GLN A 53 -14.07 26.55 27.88
CA GLN A 53 -15.23 27.24 27.30
C GLN A 53 -15.23 27.13 25.77
N ASN A 54 -14.05 27.00 25.17
CA ASN A 54 -13.85 26.71 23.76
C ASN A 54 -12.93 25.48 23.61
N PRO A 55 -13.49 24.29 23.32
CA PRO A 55 -12.70 23.07 23.17
C PRO A 55 -11.62 23.11 22.09
N ILE A 56 -11.74 24.01 21.09
CA ILE A 56 -10.78 24.14 19.99
C ILE A 56 -9.57 25.00 20.42
N PHE A 57 -9.75 25.91 21.37
CA PHE A 57 -8.72 26.82 21.88
C PHE A 57 -8.72 26.90 23.42
N PRO A 58 -8.38 25.80 24.11
CA PRO A 58 -8.33 25.77 25.57
C PRO A 58 -7.31 26.78 26.10
N GLN A 59 -7.68 27.49 27.17
CA GLN A 59 -6.83 28.45 27.85
C GLN A 59 -5.96 27.76 28.92
N PRO A 60 -4.93 28.42 29.46
CA PRO A 60 -4.20 27.90 30.61
C PRO A 60 -5.12 27.54 31.78
N ASN A 61 -4.76 26.49 32.52
CA ASN A 61 -5.56 25.85 33.58
C ASN A 61 -6.92 25.29 33.09
N GLN A 62 -7.05 25.04 31.78
CA GLN A 62 -8.16 24.29 31.20
C GLN A 62 -7.68 22.95 30.65
N ILE A 63 -8.57 21.96 30.67
CA ILE A 63 -8.32 20.65 30.09
C ILE A 63 -8.33 20.77 28.57
N ASP A 64 -7.23 20.42 27.92
CA ASP A 64 -7.13 20.29 26.46
C ASP A 64 -7.29 18.83 26.05
N LEU A 65 -8.38 18.53 25.34
CA LEU A 65 -8.71 17.18 24.87
C LEU A 65 -8.46 17.00 23.37
N ARG A 66 -7.87 17.97 22.68
CA ARG A 66 -7.75 17.95 21.21
C ARG A 66 -6.87 16.81 20.71
N ASP A 67 -5.88 16.44 21.49
CA ASP A 67 -4.93 15.36 21.20
C ASP A 67 -5.33 14.02 21.82
N ARG A 68 -6.49 13.96 22.51
CA ARG A 68 -6.99 12.72 23.11
C ARG A 68 -7.47 11.78 22.01
N PRO A 69 -6.87 10.59 21.84
CA PRO A 69 -7.40 9.58 20.93
C PRO A 69 -8.74 9.08 21.48
N THR A 70 -9.72 8.93 20.60
CA THR A 70 -10.97 8.26 20.96
C THR A 70 -10.64 6.79 21.21
N ALA A 71 -11.22 6.19 22.26
CA ALA A 71 -11.06 4.77 22.51
C ALA A 71 -11.47 3.98 21.26
N ALA A 72 -10.47 3.40 20.60
CA ALA A 72 -10.61 2.63 19.38
C ALA A 72 -9.87 1.31 19.56
N ASN A 73 -10.24 0.29 18.79
CA ASN A 73 -9.48 -0.95 18.76
C ASN A 73 -8.06 -0.61 18.29
N LYS A 74 -7.05 -1.06 19.05
CA LYS A 74 -5.66 -0.87 18.66
C LYS A 74 -5.45 -1.46 17.26
N PRO A 75 -4.80 -0.73 16.33
CA PRO A 75 -4.48 -1.30 15.03
C PRO A 75 -3.63 -2.56 15.24
N HIS A 76 -4.09 -3.66 14.66
CA HIS A 76 -3.39 -4.95 14.74
C HIS A 76 -2.44 -5.14 13.55
N LYS A 77 -2.47 -4.24 12.56
CA LYS A 77 -1.63 -4.25 11.37
C LYS A 77 -0.75 -3.00 11.37
N SER A 78 0.56 -3.17 11.58
CA SER A 78 1.53 -2.08 11.43
C SER A 78 2.30 -2.26 10.14
N VAL A 79 2.41 -1.19 9.35
CA VAL A 79 3.15 -1.21 8.08
C VAL A 79 4.27 -0.17 8.11
N ARG A 80 5.47 -0.60 7.71
CA ARG A 80 6.65 0.23 7.55
C ARG A 80 6.94 0.42 6.08
N VAL A 81 6.91 1.68 5.67
CA VAL A 81 7.12 2.08 4.28
C VAL A 81 8.45 2.81 4.17
N ALA A 82 9.25 2.41 3.18
CA ALA A 82 10.42 3.17 2.78
C ALA A 82 10.25 3.67 1.34
N GLN A 83 10.65 4.92 1.11
CA GLN A 83 10.73 5.54 -0.20
C GLN A 83 12.21 5.80 -0.51
N LEU A 84 12.63 5.51 -1.73
CA LEU A 84 13.99 5.88 -2.14
C LEU A 84 14.13 7.40 -2.11
N ALA A 85 15.23 7.88 -1.54
CA ALA A 85 15.51 9.31 -1.45
C ALA A 85 15.52 9.95 -2.86
N GLU A 86 14.71 10.99 -3.05
CA GLU A 86 14.72 11.83 -4.25
C GLU A 86 15.88 12.85 -4.22
N SER A 87 16.19 13.40 -5.38
CA SER A 87 16.69 14.78 -5.47
C SER A 87 15.62 15.77 -5.02
N ASN A 88 15.97 16.70 -4.12
CA ASN A 88 15.08 17.70 -3.52
C ASN A 88 14.16 18.46 -4.51
N PRO A 89 12.92 18.82 -4.12
CA PRO A 89 12.30 18.56 -2.82
C PRO A 89 11.54 17.22 -2.79
N PRO A 90 11.49 16.57 -1.62
CA PRO A 90 10.84 15.28 -1.48
C PRO A 90 9.33 15.35 -1.67
N ASN A 91 8.79 14.42 -2.44
CA ASN A 91 7.37 14.23 -2.62
C ASN A 91 6.71 13.68 -1.33
N PHE A 92 6.10 14.56 -0.52
CA PHE A 92 5.51 14.25 0.80
C PHE A 92 4.13 13.57 0.74
N ASN A 93 3.70 13.09 -0.42
CA ASN A 93 2.33 12.60 -0.60
C ASN A 93 1.97 11.41 0.29
N TRP A 94 2.96 10.59 0.62
CA TRP A 94 2.84 9.48 1.57
C TRP A 94 2.38 9.88 2.97
N GLN A 95 2.78 11.05 3.45
CA GLN A 95 2.37 11.54 4.76
C GLN A 95 0.86 11.81 4.81
N TYR A 96 0.29 12.27 3.70
CA TYR A 96 -1.15 12.50 3.61
C TYR A 96 -1.92 11.18 3.48
N LEU A 97 -1.37 10.20 2.75
CA LEU A 97 -1.93 8.85 2.77
C LEU A 97 -1.91 8.29 4.19
N SER A 98 -0.79 8.35 4.91
CA SER A 98 -0.67 7.80 6.26
C SER A 98 -1.67 8.42 7.24
N GLN A 99 -1.94 9.73 7.12
CA GLN A 99 -2.96 10.43 7.90
C GLN A 99 -4.38 9.92 7.62
N SER A 100 -4.66 9.47 6.40
CA SER A 100 -5.99 8.97 6.01
C SER A 100 -6.25 7.51 6.45
N ILE A 101 -5.19 6.73 6.71
CA ILE A 101 -5.31 5.29 7.03
C ILE A 101 -6.17 5.08 8.27
N GLU A 102 -5.92 5.82 9.35
CA GLU A 102 -6.65 5.61 10.61
C GLU A 102 -8.15 5.86 10.45
N ALA A 103 -8.54 6.84 9.62
CA ALA A 103 -9.94 7.15 9.35
C ALA A 103 -10.61 6.16 8.40
N LEU A 104 -9.89 5.69 7.36
CA LEU A 104 -10.45 4.82 6.32
C LEU A 104 -10.35 3.33 6.69
N TYR A 105 -9.28 2.94 7.38
CA TYR A 105 -9.01 1.55 7.77
C TYR A 105 -8.36 1.45 9.17
N PRO A 106 -9.16 1.62 10.25
CA PRO A 106 -8.66 1.72 11.64
C PRO A 106 -7.88 0.49 12.15
N GLN A 107 -8.00 -0.65 11.47
CA GLN A 107 -7.25 -1.87 11.83
C GLN A 107 -5.77 -1.79 11.44
N MET A 108 -5.40 -0.80 10.64
CA MET A 108 -4.05 -0.57 10.13
C MET A 108 -3.49 0.76 10.62
N CYS A 109 -2.19 0.77 10.88
CA CYS A 109 -1.41 1.98 11.04
C CYS A 109 -0.17 1.93 10.13
N CYS A 110 0.30 3.12 9.74
CA CYS A 110 1.59 3.30 9.09
C CYS A 110 2.48 4.08 10.05
N GLU A 111 3.53 3.44 10.59
CA GLU A 111 4.37 4.03 11.66
C GLU A 111 5.02 5.34 11.22
N GLN A 112 5.74 5.31 10.10
CA GLN A 112 6.33 6.46 9.43
C GLN A 112 6.81 6.05 8.03
N VAL A 113 6.78 6.96 7.07
CA VAL A 113 7.43 6.74 5.78
C VAL A 113 8.87 7.24 5.85
N PHE A 114 9.81 6.32 5.67
CA PHE A 114 11.24 6.60 5.76
C PHE A 114 11.82 6.88 4.39
N LYS A 115 12.75 7.83 4.31
CA LYS A 115 13.59 7.99 3.13
C LYS A 115 14.84 7.16 3.33
N ILE A 116 15.17 6.36 2.33
CA ILE A 116 16.35 5.51 2.37
C ILE A 116 17.21 5.69 1.13
N ASP A 117 18.52 5.58 1.32
CA ASP A 117 19.46 5.25 0.25
C ASP A 117 19.74 3.75 0.35
N LEU A 118 19.17 2.97 -0.57
CA LEU A 118 19.33 1.50 -0.59
C LEU A 118 20.80 1.07 -0.59
N ALA A 119 21.72 1.85 -1.17
CA ALA A 119 23.12 1.48 -1.24
C ALA A 119 23.87 1.77 0.06
N GLN A 120 23.52 2.86 0.77
CA GLN A 120 24.26 3.34 1.92
C GLN A 120 23.62 3.01 3.28
N ASP A 121 22.30 2.82 3.33
CA ASP A 121 21.63 2.55 4.59
C ASP A 121 21.99 1.16 5.14
N SER A 122 22.45 1.18 6.39
CA SER A 122 22.83 0.00 7.18
C SER A 122 21.64 -0.62 7.91
N LYS A 123 20.47 0.03 7.91
CA LYS A 123 19.24 -0.55 8.46
C LYS A 123 18.93 -1.87 7.75
N ALA A 124 18.44 -2.83 8.52
CA ALA A 124 18.12 -4.14 7.98
C ALA A 124 16.96 -3.98 6.98
N ILE A 125 17.16 -4.46 5.75
CA ILE A 125 16.11 -4.55 4.71
C ILE A 125 14.88 -5.32 5.22
N ALA A 126 15.09 -6.18 6.21
CA ALA A 126 14.05 -6.90 6.94
C ALA A 126 13.08 -6.00 7.72
N GLU A 127 13.34 -4.72 7.91
CA GLU A 127 12.46 -3.81 8.67
C GLU A 127 11.32 -3.23 7.83
N TRP A 128 11.36 -3.38 6.51
CA TRP A 128 10.41 -2.75 5.60
C TRP A 128 9.38 -3.75 5.08
N ASP A 129 8.10 -3.35 5.10
CA ASP A 129 7.02 -4.10 4.46
C ASP A 129 6.87 -3.70 2.99
N LEU A 130 7.03 -2.40 2.72
CA LEU A 130 6.87 -1.78 1.41
C LEU A 130 8.05 -0.86 1.08
N LEU A 131 8.63 -1.04 -0.10
CA LEU A 131 9.56 -0.11 -0.74
C LEU A 131 8.87 0.56 -1.92
N TRP A 132 8.89 1.89 -1.99
CA TRP A 132 8.34 2.68 -3.09
C TRP A 132 9.44 3.39 -3.87
N LEU A 133 9.38 3.31 -5.20
CA LEU A 133 10.28 3.98 -6.10
C LEU A 133 9.60 4.38 -7.40
N THR A 134 10.13 5.41 -8.06
CA THR A 134 9.71 5.79 -9.42
C THR A 134 10.49 5.03 -10.49
N GLN A 135 10.02 5.07 -11.74
CA GLN A 135 10.76 4.53 -12.88
C GLN A 135 12.18 5.12 -12.98
N GLN A 136 12.31 6.43 -12.85
CA GLN A 136 13.59 7.12 -12.90
C GLN A 136 14.54 6.63 -11.80
N GLN A 137 14.02 6.38 -10.59
CA GLN A 137 14.79 5.83 -9.49
C GLN A 137 15.23 4.39 -9.79
N LEU A 138 14.35 3.57 -10.36
CA LEU A 138 14.66 2.19 -10.76
C LEU A 138 15.84 2.14 -11.75
N HIS A 139 15.85 3.03 -12.74
CA HIS A 139 16.92 3.11 -13.75
C HIS A 139 18.27 3.58 -13.21
N SER A 140 18.27 4.32 -12.09
CA SER A 140 19.49 4.86 -11.47
C SER A 140 20.06 3.95 -10.38
N LEU A 141 19.45 2.79 -10.13
CA LEU A 141 19.93 1.85 -9.12
C LEU A 141 21.30 1.27 -9.48
N SER A 142 22.18 1.27 -8.47
CA SER A 142 23.44 0.52 -8.55
C SER A 142 23.19 -0.98 -8.46
N PRO A 143 24.13 -1.83 -8.95
CA PRO A 143 24.02 -3.28 -8.79
C PRO A 143 23.87 -3.74 -7.34
N ALA A 144 24.51 -3.04 -6.39
CA ALA A 144 24.37 -3.32 -4.96
C ALA A 144 22.95 -3.01 -4.45
N ALA A 145 22.32 -1.94 -4.94
CA ALA A 145 20.94 -1.62 -4.59
C ALA A 145 19.95 -2.65 -5.18
N ILE A 146 20.19 -3.13 -6.40
CA ILE A 146 19.37 -4.20 -7.03
C ILE A 146 19.46 -5.49 -6.21
N GLU A 147 20.65 -5.88 -5.78
CA GLU A 147 20.85 -7.06 -4.93
C GLU A 147 20.08 -6.93 -3.61
N ARG A 148 20.10 -5.75 -3.00
CA ARG A 148 19.33 -5.46 -1.78
C ARG A 148 17.82 -5.49 -2.01
N LEU A 149 17.32 -5.03 -3.15
CA LEU A 149 15.90 -5.17 -3.51
C LEU A 149 15.50 -6.64 -3.64
N ASN A 150 16.34 -7.46 -4.28
CA ASN A 150 16.10 -8.90 -4.39
C ASN A 150 16.08 -9.60 -3.02
N GLN A 151 16.97 -9.19 -2.11
CA GLN A 151 16.95 -9.65 -0.73
C GLN A 151 15.65 -9.23 -0.01
N CYS A 152 15.19 -8.00 -0.20
CA CYS A 152 13.90 -7.53 0.35
C CYS A 152 12.75 -8.43 -0.09
N LEU A 153 12.65 -8.68 -1.40
CA LEU A 153 11.62 -9.52 -1.99
C LEU A 153 11.65 -10.95 -1.44
N ALA A 154 12.84 -11.52 -1.26
CA ALA A 154 13.02 -12.85 -0.68
C ALA A 154 12.55 -12.93 0.78
N TRP A 155 12.59 -11.83 1.52
CA TRP A 155 12.09 -11.72 2.89
C TRP A 155 10.61 -11.34 2.97
N GLY A 156 9.88 -11.41 1.85
CA GLY A 156 8.44 -11.11 1.82
C GLY A 156 8.09 -9.63 1.72
N CYS A 157 9.08 -8.73 1.61
CA CYS A 157 8.82 -7.32 1.36
C CYS A 157 8.21 -7.11 -0.04
N THR A 158 7.49 -6.00 -0.20
CA THR A 158 6.87 -5.59 -1.45
C THR A 158 7.61 -4.38 -2.02
N VAL A 159 7.92 -4.40 -3.31
CA VAL A 159 8.55 -3.32 -4.05
C VAL A 159 7.51 -2.76 -5.00
N THR A 160 7.16 -1.48 -4.87
CA THR A 160 6.23 -0.78 -5.75
C THR A 160 6.97 0.22 -6.61
N ILE A 161 6.78 0.09 -7.92
CA ILE A 161 7.36 0.95 -8.94
C ILE A 161 6.23 1.78 -9.52
N GLU A 162 6.30 3.09 -9.35
CA GLU A 162 5.38 4.04 -9.97
C GLU A 162 6.00 4.63 -11.24
N ILE A 163 5.22 4.64 -12.32
CA ILE A 163 5.58 5.25 -13.58
C ILE A 163 4.62 6.40 -13.83
N SER A 164 5.15 7.62 -13.93
CA SER A 164 4.33 8.76 -14.28
C SER A 164 3.80 8.57 -15.68
N SER A 165 2.52 8.86 -15.86
CA SER A 165 1.93 8.76 -17.20
C SER A 165 2.51 9.80 -18.16
N GLN A 166 3.06 10.90 -17.65
CA GLN A 166 3.76 11.93 -18.44
C GLN A 166 5.11 11.44 -19.00
N GLU A 167 5.70 10.41 -18.41
CA GLU A 167 6.96 9.81 -18.87
C GLU A 167 6.73 8.75 -19.97
N THR A 168 5.47 8.52 -20.36
CA THR A 168 5.08 7.46 -21.29
C THR A 168 4.09 7.97 -22.34
N ALA A 169 4.01 7.30 -23.49
CA ALA A 169 2.95 7.58 -24.46
C ALA A 169 1.56 7.09 -23.97
N ILE A 170 1.49 6.43 -22.80
CA ILE A 170 0.26 5.81 -22.29
C ILE A 170 -0.79 6.87 -21.96
N ALA A 171 -0.40 8.04 -21.43
CA ALA A 171 -1.35 9.13 -21.16
C ALA A 171 -2.08 9.58 -22.43
N GLU A 172 -1.31 9.90 -23.48
CA GLU A 172 -1.84 10.38 -24.76
C GLU A 172 -2.70 9.31 -25.44
N LEU A 173 -2.20 8.08 -25.49
CA LEU A 173 -2.91 6.96 -26.10
C LEU A 173 -4.20 6.62 -25.34
N SER A 174 -4.20 6.66 -24.01
CA SER A 174 -5.39 6.44 -23.19
C SER A 174 -6.44 7.54 -23.40
N ALA A 175 -6.01 8.80 -23.54
CA ALA A 175 -6.90 9.91 -23.85
C ALA A 175 -7.56 9.73 -25.23
N ILE A 176 -6.78 9.33 -26.24
CA ILE A 176 -7.28 9.01 -27.59
C ILE A 176 -8.26 7.84 -27.53
N GLU A 177 -7.95 6.79 -26.79
CA GLU A 177 -8.81 5.62 -26.60
C GLU A 177 -10.17 6.02 -25.99
N GLN A 178 -10.20 6.87 -24.97
CA GLN A 178 -11.44 7.37 -24.37
C GLN A 178 -12.26 8.21 -25.36
N GLN A 179 -11.61 9.09 -26.12
CA GLN A 179 -12.29 9.88 -27.16
C GLN A 179 -12.89 8.99 -28.25
N LEU A 180 -12.16 7.98 -28.71
CA LEU A 180 -12.64 7.00 -29.69
C LEU A 180 -13.82 6.19 -29.13
N LYS A 181 -13.77 5.76 -27.86
CA LYS A 181 -14.88 5.07 -27.18
C LYS A 181 -16.13 5.94 -27.08
N SER A 182 -15.98 7.22 -26.74
CA SER A 182 -17.09 8.17 -26.71
C SER A 182 -17.68 8.39 -28.10
N ALA A 183 -16.83 8.67 -29.09
CA ALA A 183 -17.24 8.87 -30.48
C ALA A 183 -17.93 7.63 -31.06
N LEU A 184 -17.48 6.42 -30.68
CA LEU A 184 -18.12 5.17 -31.08
C LEU A 184 -19.52 5.03 -30.48
N ALA A 185 -19.71 5.40 -29.21
CA ALA A 185 -21.02 5.38 -28.56
C ALA A 185 -22.00 6.34 -29.24
N ASP A 186 -21.54 7.55 -29.56
CA ASP A 186 -22.32 8.57 -30.26
C ASP A 186 -22.64 8.12 -31.70
N ALA A 187 -21.65 7.61 -32.44
CA ALA A 187 -21.83 7.13 -33.81
C ALA A 187 -22.79 5.94 -33.89
N LYS A 188 -22.77 5.02 -32.92
CA LYS A 188 -23.71 3.90 -32.84
C LYS A 188 -25.16 4.35 -32.62
N SER A 189 -25.37 5.54 -32.05
CA SER A 189 -26.71 6.12 -31.90
C SER A 189 -27.27 6.67 -33.22
N LEU A 190 -26.39 7.08 -34.14
CA LEU A 190 -26.72 7.62 -35.45
C LEU A 190 -26.79 6.49 -36.49
N LYS A 191 -27.99 5.95 -36.70
CA LYS A 191 -28.25 4.82 -37.61
C LYS A 191 -27.98 5.11 -39.11
N GLU A 192 -27.68 6.36 -39.46
CA GLU A 192 -27.61 6.83 -40.84
C GLU A 192 -26.28 6.52 -41.55
N PHE A 193 -25.22 6.16 -40.81
CA PHE A 193 -23.88 5.93 -41.39
C PHE A 193 -23.15 4.72 -40.76
N PRO A 194 -23.38 3.49 -41.26
CA PRO A 194 -22.77 2.29 -40.67
C PRO A 194 -21.25 2.18 -40.85
N GLU A 195 -20.66 2.92 -41.79
CA GLU A 195 -19.21 2.91 -42.05
C GLU A 195 -18.42 3.67 -40.98
N ILE A 196 -19.02 4.69 -40.34
CA ILE A 196 -18.35 5.53 -39.34
C ILE A 196 -18.01 4.72 -38.07
N PRO A 197 -18.94 3.96 -37.46
CA PRO A 197 -18.61 3.08 -36.33
C PRO A 197 -17.51 2.06 -36.65
N GLN A 198 -17.47 1.51 -37.88
CA GLN A 198 -16.44 0.53 -38.28
C GLN A 198 -15.04 1.16 -38.36
N GLN A 199 -14.94 2.38 -38.88
CA GLN A 199 -13.68 3.11 -38.92
C GLN A 199 -13.18 3.46 -37.51
N ILE A 200 -14.08 3.93 -36.64
CA ILE A 200 -13.73 4.23 -35.24
C ILE A 200 -13.31 2.96 -34.50
N GLU A 201 -13.98 1.82 -34.70
CA GLU A 201 -13.58 0.53 -34.12
C GLU A 201 -12.18 0.09 -34.59
N THR A 202 -11.85 0.31 -35.86
CA THR A 202 -10.53 -0.03 -36.40
C THR A 202 -9.43 0.83 -35.77
N GLU A 203 -9.65 2.14 -35.66
CA GLU A 203 -8.71 3.05 -34.99
C GLU A 203 -8.58 2.74 -33.49
N LEU A 204 -9.70 2.38 -32.84
CA LEU A 204 -9.70 1.98 -31.43
C LEU A 204 -8.85 0.71 -31.22
N GLN A 205 -9.02 -0.31 -32.06
CA GLN A 205 -8.18 -1.53 -32.01
C GLN A 205 -6.70 -1.22 -32.24
N ALA A 206 -6.38 -0.33 -33.19
CA ALA A 206 -4.99 0.08 -33.44
C ALA A 206 -4.39 0.84 -32.25
N CYS A 207 -5.20 1.66 -31.57
CA CYS A 207 -4.81 2.37 -30.35
C CYS A 207 -4.57 1.40 -29.18
N GLU A 208 -5.49 0.47 -28.94
CA GLU A 208 -5.39 -0.58 -27.91
C GLU A 208 -4.14 -1.46 -28.12
N ALA A 209 -3.81 -1.78 -29.39
CA ALA A 209 -2.59 -2.52 -29.72
C ALA A 209 -1.31 -1.74 -29.39
N LYS A 210 -1.28 -0.42 -29.65
CA LYS A 210 -0.14 0.45 -29.29
C LYS A 210 0.02 0.60 -27.78
N LEU A 211 -1.09 0.74 -27.04
CA LEU A 211 -1.08 0.75 -25.58
C LEU A 211 -0.48 -0.54 -25.02
N THR A 212 -0.97 -1.68 -25.52
CA THR A 212 -0.47 -3.01 -25.14
C THR A 212 1.03 -3.14 -25.40
N GLU A 213 1.52 -2.61 -26.52
CA GLU A 213 2.94 -2.61 -26.85
C GLU A 213 3.77 -1.75 -25.88
N GLN A 214 3.31 -0.54 -25.55
CA GLN A 214 3.99 0.34 -24.59
C GLN A 214 4.10 -0.30 -23.19
N VAL A 215 3.00 -0.89 -22.70
CA VAL A 215 2.98 -1.61 -21.42
C VAL A 215 3.95 -2.80 -21.46
N ARG A 216 4.03 -3.51 -22.60
CA ARG A 216 4.95 -4.63 -22.80
C ARG A 216 6.42 -4.20 -22.74
N GLU A 217 6.77 -3.08 -23.39
CA GLU A 217 8.14 -2.52 -23.36
C GLU A 217 8.58 -2.12 -21.94
N ILE A 218 7.68 -1.45 -21.20
CA ILE A 218 7.89 -1.10 -19.80
C ILE A 218 8.09 -2.37 -18.95
N THR A 219 7.19 -3.34 -19.10
CA THR A 219 7.24 -4.59 -18.34
C THR A 219 8.52 -5.38 -18.64
N ALA A 220 8.96 -5.41 -19.91
CA ALA A 220 10.21 -6.06 -20.31
C ALA A 220 11.44 -5.38 -19.66
N THR A 221 11.41 -4.06 -19.55
CA THR A 221 12.47 -3.28 -18.90
C THR A 221 12.59 -3.65 -17.42
N ILE A 222 11.47 -3.78 -16.72
CA ILE A 222 11.43 -4.19 -15.31
C ILE A 222 11.87 -5.66 -15.16
N ALA A 223 11.43 -6.54 -16.06
CA ALA A 223 11.83 -7.95 -16.06
C ALA A 223 13.34 -8.15 -16.25
N ASN A 224 14.02 -7.24 -16.95
CA ASN A 224 15.49 -7.26 -17.07
C ASN A 224 16.19 -6.92 -15.74
N ILE A 225 15.57 -6.11 -14.89
CA ILE A 225 16.11 -5.71 -13.57
C ILE A 225 15.81 -6.77 -12.52
N PHE A 226 14.68 -7.47 -12.65
CA PHE A 226 14.24 -8.53 -11.74
C PHE A 226 14.17 -9.87 -12.48
N PRO A 227 15.27 -10.64 -12.51
CA PRO A 227 15.32 -11.92 -13.24
C PRO A 227 14.24 -12.92 -12.79
N GLN A 228 13.77 -12.83 -11.53
CA GLN A 228 12.68 -13.67 -11.04
C GLN A 228 11.32 -13.46 -11.74
N LEU A 229 11.16 -12.36 -12.47
CA LEU A 229 9.97 -12.07 -13.28
C LEU A 229 9.98 -12.81 -14.62
N GLN A 230 11.12 -13.36 -15.03
CA GLN A 230 11.17 -14.19 -16.22
C GLN A 230 10.42 -15.49 -15.97
N PRO A 231 9.64 -15.99 -16.96
CA PRO A 231 8.83 -17.19 -16.79
C PRO A 231 9.71 -18.36 -16.36
N LYS A 232 9.48 -18.84 -15.13
CA LYS A 232 10.13 -20.06 -14.63
C LYS A 232 9.51 -21.25 -15.35
N THR A 233 10.32 -22.06 -16.00
CA THR A 233 9.90 -23.35 -16.57
C THR A 233 9.17 -24.15 -15.48
N PRO A 234 7.99 -24.73 -15.73
CA PRO A 234 7.22 -25.42 -14.70
C PRO A 234 8.06 -26.51 -14.05
N ARG A 235 8.28 -26.44 -12.74
CA ARG A 235 8.89 -27.53 -11.98
C ARG A 235 7.84 -28.62 -11.81
N GLU A 236 8.13 -29.83 -12.29
CA GLU A 236 7.29 -31.00 -12.07
C GLU A 236 7.07 -31.23 -10.56
N PRO A 237 5.82 -31.40 -10.11
CA PRO A 237 5.53 -31.67 -8.72
C PRO A 237 6.04 -33.07 -8.34
N LYS A 238 7.04 -33.13 -7.47
CA LYS A 238 7.46 -34.38 -6.83
C LYS A 238 6.44 -34.77 -5.76
N GLY A 239 5.66 -35.80 -6.06
CA GLY A 239 4.69 -36.37 -5.14
C GLY A 239 5.36 -37.07 -3.95
N ILE A 240 4.87 -36.77 -2.74
CA ILE A 240 5.07 -37.58 -1.55
C ILE A 240 3.70 -37.69 -0.87
N SER A 241 3.31 -38.92 -0.56
CA SER A 241 2.06 -39.30 0.11
C SER A 241 2.33 -39.57 1.59
N LEU A 242 1.35 -39.29 2.48
CA LEU A 242 0.96 -40.14 3.63
C LEU A 242 -0.28 -39.58 4.38
N THR A 243 -1.38 -40.35 4.40
CA THR A 243 -2.46 -40.50 5.41
C THR A 243 -3.17 -39.31 6.12
N LYS A 244 -4.47 -39.15 5.80
CA LYS A 244 -5.67 -38.68 6.56
C LYS A 244 -5.59 -37.54 7.58
N ASP A 245 -4.71 -37.54 8.57
CA ASP A 245 -4.47 -36.35 9.41
C ASP A 245 -3.66 -35.29 8.63
N LEU A 246 -2.85 -35.79 7.70
CA LEU A 246 -2.23 -34.97 6.66
C LEU A 246 -3.25 -34.47 5.66
N ASP A 247 -4.43 -35.06 5.46
CA ASP A 247 -5.38 -34.54 4.46
C ASP A 247 -6.02 -33.22 4.94
N GLU A 248 -6.32 -33.05 6.23
CA GLU A 248 -6.80 -31.77 6.78
C GLU A 248 -5.70 -30.71 6.82
N ILE A 249 -4.47 -31.08 7.18
CA ILE A 249 -3.32 -30.16 7.13
C ILE A 249 -2.95 -29.85 5.68
N THR A 250 -3.02 -30.81 4.77
CA THR A 250 -2.77 -30.64 3.33
C THR A 250 -3.89 -29.83 2.69
N GLN A 251 -5.12 -29.91 3.18
CA GLN A 251 -6.23 -29.06 2.75
C GLN A 251 -5.99 -27.62 3.20
N GLN A 252 -5.64 -27.38 4.46
CA GLN A 252 -5.30 -26.04 4.96
C GLN A 252 -4.03 -25.48 4.29
N VAL A 253 -3.01 -26.32 4.12
CA VAL A 253 -1.78 -25.96 3.39
C VAL A 253 -2.09 -25.74 1.92
N ALA A 254 -2.96 -26.52 1.27
CA ALA A 254 -3.33 -26.32 -0.13
C ALA A 254 -4.18 -25.06 -0.32
N GLU A 255 -5.11 -24.76 0.59
CA GLU A 255 -5.86 -23.51 0.62
C GLU A 255 -4.92 -22.32 0.84
N PHE A 256 -3.95 -22.46 1.74
CA PHE A 256 -2.91 -21.46 2.00
C PHE A 256 -1.95 -21.29 0.82
N THR A 257 -1.54 -22.39 0.18
CA THR A 257 -0.66 -22.38 -1.01
C THR A 257 -1.42 -21.80 -2.20
N THR A 258 -2.72 -22.09 -2.33
CA THR A 258 -3.59 -21.48 -3.35
C THR A 258 -3.75 -19.98 -3.11
N GLU A 259 -3.87 -19.55 -1.87
CA GLU A 259 -3.92 -18.12 -1.53
C GLU A 259 -2.57 -17.44 -1.83
N ILE A 260 -1.45 -18.11 -1.56
CA ILE A 260 -0.11 -17.63 -1.95
C ILE A 260 0.07 -17.59 -3.46
N ASP A 261 -0.35 -18.62 -4.19
CA ASP A 261 -0.30 -18.70 -5.65
C ASP A 261 -1.18 -17.60 -6.28
N ARG A 262 -2.31 -17.25 -5.63
CA ARG A 262 -3.11 -16.07 -6.01
C ARG A 262 -2.39 -14.76 -5.76
N LEU A 263 -1.67 -14.62 -4.63
CA LEU A 263 -0.83 -13.46 -4.34
C LEU A 263 0.39 -13.34 -5.28
N THR A 264 0.81 -14.45 -5.90
CA THR A 264 2.08 -14.57 -6.65
C THR A 264 1.95 -14.83 -8.15
N GLN A 265 0.76 -14.67 -8.75
CA GLN A 265 0.52 -14.94 -10.19
C GLN A 265 1.56 -14.26 -11.10
N ALA A 266 2.55 -15.04 -11.57
CA ALA A 266 3.76 -14.53 -12.20
C ALA A 266 3.71 -14.42 -13.72
N ASN A 267 2.62 -14.83 -14.38
CA ASN A 267 2.67 -15.07 -15.84
C ASN A 267 2.22 -13.88 -16.71
N SER A 268 1.57 -12.86 -16.15
CA SER A 268 1.23 -11.64 -16.91
C SER A 268 1.35 -10.34 -16.12
N GLY A 269 1.53 -10.41 -14.79
CA GLY A 269 1.44 -9.25 -13.91
C GLY A 269 0.01 -8.71 -13.76
N ALA A 270 -0.92 -9.05 -14.66
CA ALA A 270 -2.28 -8.53 -14.61
C ALA A 270 -3.01 -8.99 -13.33
N ILE A 271 -3.69 -8.05 -12.69
CA ILE A 271 -4.41 -8.31 -11.44
C ILE A 271 -5.75 -8.96 -11.75
N ALA A 272 -5.90 -10.23 -11.33
CA ALA A 272 -7.16 -10.97 -11.43
C ALA A 272 -8.28 -10.33 -10.59
N GLN A 273 -9.55 -10.63 -10.92
CA GLN A 273 -10.71 -10.06 -10.24
C GLN A 273 -10.76 -10.35 -8.72
N ASN A 274 -10.24 -11.50 -8.30
CA ASN A 274 -10.21 -11.95 -6.92
C ASN A 274 -8.89 -11.63 -6.20
N HIS A 275 -7.99 -10.89 -6.83
CA HIS A 275 -6.68 -10.59 -6.26
C HIS A 275 -6.80 -9.58 -5.09
N PRO A 276 -6.07 -9.77 -3.97
CA PRO A 276 -6.16 -8.91 -2.78
C PRO A 276 -5.96 -7.42 -3.04
N LEU A 277 -5.00 -7.02 -3.89
CA LEU A 277 -4.86 -5.61 -4.31
C LEU A 277 -6.14 -4.97 -4.89
N ARG A 278 -7.05 -5.77 -5.45
CA ARG A 278 -8.32 -5.29 -6.03
C ARG A 278 -9.49 -5.38 -5.05
N ASN A 279 -9.46 -6.26 -4.05
CA ASN A 279 -10.62 -6.52 -3.21
C ASN A 279 -10.39 -6.35 -1.70
N GLN A 280 -9.17 -6.03 -1.24
CA GLN A 280 -8.86 -5.92 0.18
C GLN A 280 -7.92 -4.74 0.53
N PRO A 281 -8.27 -3.95 1.55
CA PRO A 281 -9.54 -3.96 2.29
C PRO A 281 -10.71 -3.35 1.51
N PHE A 282 -10.44 -2.60 0.43
CA PHE A 282 -11.45 -1.94 -0.40
C PHE A 282 -11.65 -2.69 -1.72
N LEU A 283 -12.90 -2.74 -2.18
CA LEU A 283 -13.28 -3.40 -3.42
C LEU A 283 -13.30 -2.43 -4.60
N PHE A 284 -12.51 -2.75 -5.63
CA PHE A 284 -12.43 -2.01 -6.88
C PHE A 284 -13.03 -2.82 -8.03
N ALA A 285 -14.18 -2.37 -8.54
CA ALA A 285 -14.66 -2.83 -9.84
C ALA A 285 -13.77 -2.30 -10.98
N ARG A 286 -13.16 -1.13 -10.76
CA ARG A 286 -12.21 -0.43 -11.64
C ARG A 286 -11.18 0.27 -10.76
N PHE A 287 -9.93 0.32 -11.21
CA PHE A 287 -8.88 1.07 -10.51
C PHE A 287 -9.13 2.59 -10.58
N PRO A 288 -8.56 3.38 -9.64
CA PRO A 288 -8.73 4.83 -9.59
C PRO A 288 -8.45 5.53 -10.92
N THR A 289 -9.16 6.62 -11.17
CA THR A 289 -8.91 7.54 -12.29
C THR A 289 -8.37 8.86 -11.75
N ILE A 290 -7.20 9.27 -12.20
CA ILE A 290 -6.48 10.47 -11.75
C ILE A 290 -6.17 11.30 -12.99
N ASN A 291 -6.55 12.59 -12.97
CA ASN A 291 -6.44 13.48 -14.15
C ASN A 291 -7.04 12.84 -15.41
N GLU A 292 -8.24 12.27 -15.29
CA GLU A 292 -8.98 11.57 -16.38
C GLU A 292 -8.33 10.29 -16.91
N GLN A 293 -7.19 9.88 -16.35
CA GLN A 293 -6.52 8.65 -16.72
C GLN A 293 -6.74 7.57 -15.65
N GLN A 294 -7.26 6.41 -16.07
CA GLN A 294 -7.33 5.24 -15.20
C GLN A 294 -5.91 4.71 -14.95
N ILE A 295 -5.56 4.50 -13.68
CA ILE A 295 -4.27 3.88 -13.36
C ILE A 295 -4.31 2.40 -13.73
N GLU A 296 -3.17 1.89 -14.18
CA GLU A 296 -2.96 0.46 -14.37
C GLU A 296 -2.09 -0.08 -13.24
N VAL A 297 -2.44 -1.28 -12.76
CA VAL A 297 -1.74 -1.91 -11.65
C VAL A 297 -1.44 -3.36 -12.02
N PHE A 298 -0.17 -3.72 -11.89
CA PHE A 298 0.35 -5.06 -12.12
C PHE A 298 1.03 -5.58 -10.86
N ASN A 299 1.02 -6.88 -10.63
CA ASN A 299 1.71 -7.52 -9.52
C ASN A 299 2.36 -8.85 -9.95
N TRP A 300 3.62 -9.05 -9.57
CA TRP A 300 4.37 -10.29 -9.75
C TRP A 300 4.86 -10.85 -8.42
N GLY A 301 3.95 -11.10 -7.47
CA GLY A 301 4.29 -11.72 -6.19
C GLY A 301 5.09 -10.83 -5.24
N GLY A 302 4.88 -9.53 -5.32
CA GLY A 302 5.54 -8.54 -4.47
C GLY A 302 6.35 -7.51 -5.21
N ILE A 303 6.42 -7.58 -6.54
CA ILE A 303 6.76 -6.41 -7.35
C ILE A 303 5.43 -5.88 -7.88
N ILE A 304 5.04 -4.68 -7.45
CA ILE A 304 3.86 -3.99 -7.92
C ILE A 304 4.33 -2.92 -8.90
N LEU A 305 3.73 -2.87 -10.09
CA LEU A 305 3.92 -1.77 -11.03
C LEU A 305 2.63 -0.97 -11.10
N ILE A 306 2.76 0.34 -11.01
CA ILE A 306 1.67 1.29 -11.16
C ILE A 306 2.01 2.20 -12.32
N ILE A 307 1.13 2.27 -13.31
CA ILE A 307 1.22 3.21 -14.42
C ILE A 307 0.16 4.28 -14.20
N GLY A 308 0.60 5.52 -14.03
CA GLY A 308 -0.23 6.66 -13.63
C GLY A 308 0.22 7.27 -12.30
N ASP A 309 -0.12 8.53 -12.10
CA ASP A 309 0.35 9.33 -10.95
C ASP A 309 -0.50 9.06 -9.67
N LEU A 310 -0.52 7.82 -9.18
CA LEU A 310 -1.29 7.44 -7.99
C LEU A 310 -0.90 8.27 -6.77
N SER A 311 0.40 8.37 -6.51
CA SER A 311 0.92 9.09 -5.36
C SER A 311 0.60 10.58 -5.42
N ALA A 312 0.49 11.18 -6.61
CA ALA A 312 0.12 12.58 -6.78
C ALA A 312 -1.28 12.90 -6.22
N ALA A 313 -2.20 11.92 -6.22
CA ALA A 313 -3.56 12.10 -5.72
C ALA A 313 -3.69 12.07 -4.19
N TRP A 314 -2.66 11.63 -3.46
CA TRP A 314 -2.69 11.65 -1.98
C TRP A 314 -2.31 13.00 -1.41
N GLY A 315 -1.50 13.77 -2.14
CA GLY A 315 -0.93 15.03 -1.69
C GLY A 315 -1.89 16.22 -1.71
N LEU A 316 -1.40 17.33 -1.14
CA LEU A 316 -2.00 18.64 -1.38
C LEU A 316 -1.70 19.05 -2.84
N ASN A 317 -2.63 18.77 -3.73
CA ASN A 317 -2.54 19.28 -5.10
C ASN A 317 -2.62 20.81 -5.05
N SER A 318 -1.54 21.49 -5.43
CA SER A 318 -1.44 22.95 -5.45
C SER A 318 -2.51 23.61 -6.33
N ASN A 319 -3.03 22.88 -7.31
CA ASN A 319 -4.09 23.35 -8.20
C ASN A 319 -5.50 22.96 -7.72
N LEU A 320 -5.65 22.17 -6.66
CA LEU A 320 -6.94 21.69 -6.11
C LEU A 320 -7.88 21.04 -7.15
N ASN A 321 -7.34 20.50 -8.24
CA ASN A 321 -8.12 20.02 -9.39
C ASN A 321 -8.74 18.63 -9.18
N LEU A 322 -8.37 17.90 -8.13
CA LEU A 322 -8.89 16.57 -7.87
C LEU A 322 -10.16 16.62 -7.03
N SER A 323 -11.18 15.89 -7.47
CA SER A 323 -12.39 15.72 -6.69
C SER A 323 -12.10 14.97 -5.39
N ARG A 324 -12.94 15.17 -4.37
CA ARG A 324 -12.85 14.39 -3.12
C ARG A 324 -12.99 12.89 -3.35
N GLU A 325 -13.81 12.51 -4.33
CA GLU A 325 -14.00 11.10 -4.71
C GLU A 325 -12.72 10.52 -5.31
N THR A 326 -12.04 11.26 -6.18
CA THR A 326 -10.74 10.86 -6.75
C THR A 326 -9.68 10.69 -5.66
N ILE A 327 -9.56 11.67 -4.75
CA ILE A 327 -8.61 11.60 -3.64
C ILE A 327 -8.91 10.39 -2.75
N ARG A 328 -10.17 10.19 -2.38
CA ARG A 328 -10.59 9.06 -1.55
C ARG A 328 -10.31 7.72 -2.22
N THR A 329 -10.69 7.57 -3.49
CA THR A 329 -10.48 6.33 -4.26
C THR A 329 -8.98 6.01 -4.39
N ALA A 330 -8.14 7.03 -4.59
CA ALA A 330 -6.69 6.90 -4.59
C ALA A 330 -6.13 6.50 -3.21
N GLN A 331 -6.64 7.07 -2.12
CA GLN A 331 -6.27 6.70 -0.75
C GLN A 331 -6.65 5.25 -0.44
N GLU A 332 -7.87 4.83 -0.80
CA GLU A 332 -8.33 3.46 -0.66
C GLU A 332 -7.42 2.48 -1.43
N MET A 333 -6.97 2.84 -2.64
CA MET A 333 -6.02 2.03 -3.40
C MET A 333 -4.64 1.97 -2.73
N GLY A 334 -4.15 3.10 -2.19
CA GLY A 334 -2.93 3.14 -1.40
C GLY A 334 -3.00 2.21 -0.18
N ILE A 335 -4.15 2.17 0.50
CA ILE A 335 -4.39 1.26 1.62
C ILE A 335 -4.43 -0.20 1.17
N ASN A 336 -5.03 -0.52 0.01
CA ASN A 336 -4.96 -1.88 -0.56
C ASN A 336 -3.51 -2.33 -0.79
N ILE A 337 -2.65 -1.45 -1.30
CA ILE A 337 -1.22 -1.74 -1.50
C ILE A 337 -0.52 -2.00 -0.17
N LEU A 338 -0.73 -1.14 0.83
CA LEU A 338 -0.17 -1.32 2.17
C LEU A 338 -0.66 -2.60 2.84
N HIS A 339 -1.95 -2.92 2.67
CA HIS A 339 -2.53 -4.13 3.20
C HIS A 339 -1.94 -5.38 2.59
N PHE A 340 -1.80 -5.40 1.26
CA PHE A 340 -1.15 -6.48 0.54
C PHE A 340 0.31 -6.66 1.00
N ALA A 341 1.05 -5.56 1.14
CA ALA A 341 2.45 -5.60 1.58
C ALA A 341 2.58 -6.21 2.99
N TRP A 342 1.76 -5.75 3.93
CA TRP A 342 1.68 -6.30 5.28
C TRP A 342 1.31 -7.78 5.29
N GLN A 343 0.27 -8.16 4.53
CA GLN A 343 -0.21 -9.54 4.49
C GLN A 343 0.87 -10.46 3.93
N LYS A 344 1.51 -10.07 2.83
CA LYS A 344 2.61 -10.83 2.22
C LYS A 344 3.76 -11.01 3.23
N ARG A 345 4.16 -9.94 3.90
CA ARG A 345 5.24 -9.99 4.88
C ARG A 345 4.91 -10.91 6.06
N HIS A 346 3.72 -10.75 6.62
CA HIS A 346 3.25 -11.57 7.72
C HIS A 346 3.23 -13.07 7.37
N LEU A 347 2.78 -13.41 6.16
CA LEU A 347 2.79 -14.80 5.67
C LEU A 347 4.22 -15.34 5.51
N ALA A 348 5.15 -14.52 5.00
CA ALA A 348 6.54 -14.91 4.86
C ALA A 348 7.22 -15.17 6.22
N GLU A 349 6.89 -14.40 7.25
CA GLU A 349 7.41 -14.58 8.61
C GLU A 349 6.89 -15.85 9.27
N LEU A 350 5.66 -16.27 8.98
CA LEU A 350 5.10 -17.53 9.49
C LEU A 350 5.73 -18.78 8.86
N MET A 351 6.42 -18.64 7.72
CA MET A 351 7.07 -19.74 7.02
C MET A 351 8.53 -19.95 7.42
N GLN A 352 9.08 -19.09 8.28
CA GLN A 352 10.42 -19.21 8.86
C GLN A 352 10.36 -19.95 10.20
#